data_AF-A0A350EWS9-F1
#
_entry.id   AF-A0A350EWS9-F1
#
_cell.length_a   1.000
_cell.length_b   1.000
_cell.length_c   1.000
_cell.angle_alpha   90.00
_cell.angle_beta   90.00
_cell.angle_gamma   90.00
#
_symmetry.space_group_name_H-M   'P 1'
#
loop_
_entity.id
_entity.type
_entity.pdbx_description
1 polymer ?
#
loop_
_entity_poly.entity_id
_entity_poly.type
_entity_poly.pdbx_seq_one_letter_code
_entity_poly.pdbx_strand_id
1 'polypeptide(L)'
;MMKQLSRSVAPLFLLAMFLAAFAEDKAPKRAESSYDGGFSTILRLGMDIRRVMEEKHRPNFPGNPVFMDLEVTPQARTAVLTDGGSSSRGVYLSAGFVDLANYVAHARAIDMVEPGYFERYLTALSGETGELELSRLPNLENPAYWTLRVRNEQLSQFNQVVGMVLSINLAHHYHGHHEKYAARLQDGEGRPVPMASLMSAGEWLKSMRAASRNSLEAGLGMTGFISLCEAIDRMPSRPAWTEFFMHRDVSASKIRHELTILEARFFTAKGI
;
A
#
# COMPACT_ATOMS: atom_id res chain seq x y z
N MET A 1 3.47 -85.28 -17.92
CA MET A 1 3.13 -85.73 -16.56
C MET A 1 3.54 -84.64 -15.58
N MET A 2 2.76 -84.47 -14.51
CA MET A 2 2.97 -83.58 -13.34
C MET A 2 2.58 -82.09 -13.47
N LYS A 3 1.36 -81.88 -12.95
CA LYS A 3 0.82 -80.69 -12.28
C LYS A 3 1.83 -80.05 -11.31
N GLN A 4 1.81 -78.72 -11.23
CA GLN A 4 1.94 -78.06 -9.93
C GLN A 4 1.13 -76.75 -9.89
N LEU A 5 0.09 -76.79 -9.06
CA LEU A 5 -0.66 -75.66 -8.55
C LEU A 5 0.21 -74.91 -7.53
N SER A 6 0.33 -73.59 -7.65
CA SER A 6 0.64 -72.74 -6.49
C SER A 6 -0.48 -71.71 -6.31
N ARG A 7 -1.32 -71.98 -5.32
CA ARG A 7 -2.17 -70.99 -4.65
C ARG A 7 -1.26 -69.99 -3.94
N SER A 8 -1.57 -68.71 -4.02
CA SER A 8 -1.23 -67.69 -3.02
C SER A 8 -2.10 -66.47 -3.29
N VAL A 9 -3.11 -66.22 -2.45
CA VAL A 9 -3.12 -65.44 -1.21
C VAL A 9 -3.82 -64.11 -1.52
N ALA A 10 -4.83 -63.82 -0.70
CA ALA A 10 -5.80 -62.73 -0.83
C ALA A 10 -5.15 -61.35 -1.01
N PRO A 11 -5.96 -60.37 -1.42
CA PRO A 11 -6.06 -59.22 -0.53
C PRO A 11 -7.53 -58.87 -0.24
N LEU A 12 -7.91 -59.20 0.99
CA LEU A 12 -8.98 -58.57 1.75
C LEU A 12 -8.53 -57.14 2.12
N PHE A 13 -8.32 -56.28 1.12
CA PHE A 13 -7.83 -54.89 1.27
C PHE A 13 -8.68 -53.87 0.50
N LEU A 14 -9.96 -54.19 0.28
CA LEU A 14 -10.89 -53.29 -0.43
C LEU A 14 -12.02 -52.75 0.46
N LEU A 15 -11.92 -52.92 1.78
CA LEU A 15 -12.92 -52.42 2.74
C LEU A 15 -12.37 -51.46 3.81
N ALA A 16 -11.09 -51.07 3.74
CA ALA A 16 -10.53 -50.02 4.59
C ALA A 16 -10.43 -48.64 3.88
N MET A 17 -10.66 -48.59 2.56
CA MET A 17 -10.57 -47.33 1.80
C MET A 17 -11.88 -46.54 1.72
N PHE A 18 -12.99 -47.06 2.24
CA PHE A 18 -14.28 -46.35 2.24
C PHE A 18 -14.64 -45.65 3.57
N LEU A 19 -13.84 -45.84 4.63
CA LEU A 19 -14.08 -45.17 5.93
C LEU A 19 -13.17 -43.96 6.19
N ALA A 20 -12.20 -43.68 5.31
CA ALA A 20 -11.36 -42.48 5.39
C ALA A 20 -11.94 -41.27 4.63
N ALA A 21 -13.10 -41.42 3.97
CA ALA A 21 -13.74 -40.35 3.18
C ALA A 21 -14.64 -39.41 3.98
N PHE A 22 -14.81 -39.64 5.30
CA PHE A 22 -15.61 -38.79 6.19
C PHE A 22 -14.88 -38.33 7.45
N ALA A 23 -13.56 -38.48 7.49
CA ALA A 23 -12.76 -37.59 8.31
C ALA A 23 -12.69 -36.26 7.55
N GLU A 24 -13.75 -35.44 7.67
CA GLU A 24 -13.58 -33.99 7.56
C GLU A 24 -12.56 -33.64 8.63
N ASP A 25 -11.31 -33.58 8.19
CA ASP A 25 -10.20 -33.07 8.95
C ASP A 25 -10.57 -31.61 9.21
N LYS A 26 -11.25 -31.37 10.33
CA LYS A 26 -11.31 -30.06 10.98
C LYS A 26 -9.93 -29.74 11.53
N ALA A 27 -8.90 -29.85 10.68
CA ALA A 27 -7.73 -29.02 10.83
C ALA A 27 -8.31 -27.61 10.99
N PRO A 28 -8.09 -26.94 12.13
CA PRO A 28 -8.52 -25.57 12.27
C PRO A 28 -7.97 -24.88 11.04
N LYS A 29 -8.86 -24.37 10.16
CA LYS A 29 -8.47 -23.49 9.07
C LYS A 29 -7.62 -22.46 9.79
N ARG A 30 -6.28 -22.57 9.65
CA ARG A 30 -5.38 -21.49 10.05
C ARG A 30 -6.00 -20.31 9.33
N ALA A 31 -6.57 -19.38 10.09
CA ALA A 31 -7.01 -18.13 9.52
C ALA A 31 -5.77 -17.65 8.78
N GLU A 32 -5.79 -17.69 7.46
CA GLU A 32 -4.67 -17.22 6.67
C GLU A 32 -4.59 -15.76 7.06
N SER A 33 -3.62 -15.46 7.92
CA SER A 33 -3.26 -14.13 8.38
C SER A 33 -2.55 -13.42 7.23
N SER A 34 -3.24 -13.34 6.10
CA SER A 34 -2.82 -12.70 4.88
C SER A 34 -3.66 -11.44 4.70
N TYR A 35 -3.06 -10.43 4.07
CA TYR A 35 -3.71 -9.17 3.83
C TYR A 35 -4.62 -9.25 2.61
N ASP A 36 -5.86 -8.77 2.75
CA ASP A 36 -6.79 -8.59 1.63
C ASP A 36 -6.38 -7.37 0.75
N GLY A 37 -5.52 -6.49 1.26
CA GLY A 37 -4.92 -5.34 0.57
C GLY A 37 -3.72 -5.72 -0.31
N GLY A 38 -4.00 -6.33 -1.47
CA GLY A 38 -2.98 -6.80 -2.41
C GLY A 38 -2.85 -5.95 -3.69
N PHE A 39 -1.99 -6.42 -4.60
CA PHE A 39 -1.67 -5.76 -5.87
C PHE A 39 -2.91 -5.42 -6.73
N SER A 40 -3.89 -6.32 -6.80
CA SER A 40 -5.13 -6.10 -7.58
C SER A 40 -5.94 -4.90 -7.08
N THR A 41 -5.95 -4.67 -5.75
CA THR A 41 -6.59 -3.50 -5.13
C THR A 41 -5.88 -2.21 -5.53
N ILE A 42 -4.54 -2.22 -5.51
CA ILE A 42 -3.72 -1.07 -5.91
C ILE A 42 -3.98 -0.68 -7.37
N LEU A 43 -4.02 -1.66 -8.28
CA LEU A 43 -4.31 -1.40 -9.70
C LEU A 43 -5.70 -0.77 -9.87
N ARG A 44 -6.71 -1.28 -9.15
CA ARG A 44 -8.06 -0.72 -9.17
C ARG A 44 -8.08 0.72 -8.69
N LEU A 45 -7.42 1.01 -7.57
CA LEU A 45 -7.28 2.38 -7.05
C LEU A 45 -6.63 3.31 -8.09
N GLY A 46 -5.57 2.87 -8.77
CA GLY A 46 -4.93 3.64 -9.83
C GLY A 46 -5.87 3.98 -10.98
N MET A 47 -6.69 3.03 -11.43
CA MET A 47 -7.70 3.26 -12.47
C MET A 47 -8.81 4.20 -12.01
N ASP A 48 -9.30 4.05 -10.78
CA ASP A 48 -10.36 4.88 -10.22
C ASP A 48 -9.89 6.33 -10.02
N ILE A 49 -8.68 6.52 -9.49
CA ILE A 49 -8.04 7.84 -9.39
C ILE A 49 -7.90 8.47 -10.78
N ARG A 50 -7.40 7.73 -11.77
CA ARG A 50 -7.27 8.24 -13.15
C ARG A 50 -8.63 8.67 -13.72
N ARG A 51 -9.71 7.93 -13.45
CA ARG A 51 -11.05 8.22 -13.95
C ARG A 51 -11.56 9.57 -13.45
N VAL A 52 -11.21 9.95 -12.21
CA VAL A 52 -11.70 11.19 -11.58
C VAL A 52 -10.78 12.39 -11.77
N MET A 53 -9.54 12.20 -12.23
CA MET A 53 -8.65 13.31 -12.60
C MET A 53 -9.32 14.27 -13.60
N GLU A 54 -8.88 15.54 -13.65
CA GLU A 54 -9.34 16.50 -14.66
C GLU A 54 -9.12 15.96 -16.08
N GLU A 55 -10.11 16.14 -16.96
CA GLU A 55 -10.15 15.52 -18.29
C GLU A 55 -8.90 15.81 -19.12
N LYS A 56 -8.39 17.05 -19.10
CA LYS A 56 -7.16 17.46 -19.80
C LYS A 56 -5.90 16.69 -19.37
N HIS A 57 -5.90 16.09 -18.19
CA HIS A 57 -4.75 15.36 -17.66
C HIS A 57 -4.80 13.86 -17.94
N ARG A 58 -6.00 13.26 -18.08
CA ARG A 58 -6.19 11.82 -18.27
C ARG A 58 -5.44 11.24 -19.49
N PRO A 59 -5.37 11.91 -20.66
CA PRO A 59 -4.66 11.39 -21.83
C PRO A 59 -3.16 11.16 -21.60
N ASN A 60 -2.56 11.82 -20.60
CA ASN A 60 -1.13 11.67 -20.30
C ASN A 60 -0.81 10.36 -19.57
N PHE A 61 -1.83 9.60 -19.17
CA PHE A 61 -1.68 8.37 -18.40
C PHE A 61 -2.35 7.18 -19.11
N PRO A 62 -1.71 6.00 -19.11
CA PRO A 62 -2.30 4.78 -19.62
C PRO A 62 -3.53 4.40 -18.77
N GLY A 63 -4.36 3.46 -19.26
CA GLY A 63 -5.57 3.03 -18.56
C GLY A 63 -5.33 2.63 -17.10
N ASN A 64 -4.21 1.94 -16.85
CA ASN A 64 -3.69 1.67 -15.51
C ASN A 64 -2.34 2.39 -15.32
N PRO A 65 -2.28 3.44 -14.48
CA PRO A 65 -1.08 4.24 -14.31
C PRO A 65 -0.12 3.70 -13.24
N VAL A 66 -0.33 2.47 -12.73
CA VAL A 66 0.48 1.88 -11.65
C VAL A 66 1.39 0.81 -12.21
N PHE A 67 2.66 0.89 -11.84
CA PHE A 67 3.70 -0.09 -12.10
C PHE A 67 4.24 -0.62 -10.78
N MET A 68 4.58 -1.91 -10.72
CA MET A 68 5.18 -2.50 -9.53
C MET A 68 6.68 -2.60 -9.65
N ASP A 69 7.32 -2.41 -8.52
CA ASP A 69 8.73 -2.61 -8.31
C ASP A 69 8.92 -3.64 -7.19
N LEU A 70 9.87 -4.55 -7.33
CA LEU A 70 10.13 -5.62 -6.35
C LEU A 70 11.10 -5.17 -5.25
N GLU A 71 11.55 -3.92 -5.28
CA GLU A 71 12.40 -3.35 -4.24
C GLU A 71 11.74 -3.44 -2.84
N VAL A 72 12.56 -3.79 -1.84
CA VAL A 72 12.15 -3.90 -0.43
C VAL A 72 12.11 -2.54 0.26
N THR A 73 12.82 -1.55 -0.26
CA THR A 73 12.79 -0.17 0.26
C THR A 73 11.39 0.42 0.06
N PRO A 74 10.75 0.98 1.10
CA PRO A 74 9.46 1.63 0.92
C PRO A 74 9.58 2.90 0.08
N GLN A 75 9.17 2.79 -1.18
CA GLN A 75 9.18 3.89 -2.13
C GLN A 75 7.95 3.92 -3.05
N ALA A 76 7.56 5.15 -3.41
CA ALA A 76 6.64 5.47 -4.48
C ALA A 76 7.27 6.57 -5.34
N ARG A 77 7.34 6.37 -6.66
CA ARG A 77 8.04 7.31 -7.55
C ARG A 77 7.31 7.50 -8.87
N THR A 78 7.36 8.72 -9.40
CA THR A 78 6.91 9.03 -10.75
C THR A 78 7.71 8.24 -11.79
N ALA A 79 7.03 7.71 -12.80
CA ALA A 79 7.60 6.91 -13.86
C ALA A 79 7.23 7.46 -15.24
N VAL A 80 8.16 7.36 -16.20
CA VAL A 80 7.89 7.53 -17.62
C VAL A 80 8.44 6.29 -18.35
N LEU A 81 7.55 5.55 -19.00
CA LEU A 81 7.87 4.39 -19.81
C LEU A 81 7.86 4.79 -21.28
N THR A 82 9.00 4.61 -21.95
CA THR A 82 9.11 4.81 -23.39
C THR A 82 9.06 3.44 -24.08
N ASP A 83 7.99 3.18 -24.83
CA ASP A 83 7.82 1.96 -25.63
C ASP A 83 7.36 2.32 -27.04
N GLY A 84 8.11 1.86 -28.06
CA GLY A 84 7.76 2.04 -29.47
C GLY A 84 7.55 3.50 -29.92
N GLY A 85 8.24 4.47 -29.29
CA GLY A 85 8.06 5.90 -29.57
C GLY A 85 6.87 6.55 -28.86
N SER A 86 6.10 5.78 -28.09
CA SER A 86 5.10 6.31 -27.16
C SER A 86 5.70 6.43 -25.76
N SER A 87 5.36 7.51 -25.05
CA SER A 87 5.78 7.74 -23.67
C SER A 87 4.56 7.71 -22.76
N SER A 88 4.49 6.73 -21.87
CA SER A 88 3.43 6.57 -20.87
C SER A 88 3.89 7.02 -19.49
N ARG A 89 3.10 7.85 -18.81
CA ARG A 89 3.39 8.31 -17.45
C ARG A 89 2.69 7.43 -16.43
N GLY A 90 3.29 7.24 -15.26
CA GLY A 90 2.65 6.53 -14.17
C GLY A 90 3.42 6.63 -12.86
N VAL A 91 3.19 5.66 -11.98
CA VAL A 91 3.78 5.60 -10.64
C VAL A 91 4.31 4.19 -10.42
N TYR A 92 5.59 4.06 -10.08
CA TYR A 92 6.15 2.84 -9.52
C TYR A 92 5.87 2.78 -8.03
N LEU A 93 5.33 1.65 -7.58
CA LEU A 93 5.18 1.30 -6.17
C LEU A 93 6.02 0.06 -5.87
N SER A 94 6.90 0.19 -4.89
CA SER A 94 7.72 -0.92 -4.38
C SER A 94 6.91 -1.93 -3.57
N ALA A 95 7.37 -3.18 -3.51
CA ALA A 95 6.88 -4.18 -2.58
C ALA A 95 6.98 -3.67 -1.13
N GLY A 96 8.11 -3.05 -0.77
CA GLY A 96 8.31 -2.41 0.53
C GLY A 96 7.26 -1.36 0.90
N PHE A 97 6.78 -0.58 -0.07
CA PHE A 97 5.68 0.38 0.16
C PHE A 97 4.35 -0.33 0.45
N VAL A 98 4.06 -1.43 -0.25
CA VAL A 98 2.84 -2.20 -0.02
C VAL A 98 2.84 -2.80 1.37
N ASP A 99 3.97 -3.35 1.81
CA ASP A 99 4.14 -3.86 3.17
C ASP A 99 4.01 -2.75 4.21
N LEU A 100 4.68 -1.60 4.00
CA LEU A 100 4.55 -0.44 4.88
C LEU A 100 3.09 -0.01 5.03
N ALA A 101 2.37 0.16 3.92
CA ALA A 101 0.98 0.59 3.92
C ALA A 101 0.08 -0.42 4.65
N ASN A 102 0.29 -1.73 4.44
CA ASN A 102 -0.43 -2.77 5.13
C ASN A 102 -0.14 -2.77 6.64
N TYR A 103 1.14 -2.66 7.04
CA TYR A 103 1.54 -2.71 8.44
C TYR A 103 1.08 -1.48 9.22
N VAL A 104 1.25 -0.28 8.65
CA VAL A 104 0.77 0.98 9.26
C VAL A 104 -0.75 0.94 9.41
N ALA A 105 -1.48 0.55 8.36
CA ALA A 105 -2.94 0.46 8.42
C ALA A 105 -3.42 -0.59 9.44
N HIS A 106 -2.73 -1.73 9.52
CA HIS A 106 -3.11 -2.79 10.45
C HIS A 106 -2.76 -2.45 11.89
N ALA A 107 -1.58 -1.90 12.15
CA ALA A 107 -1.21 -1.41 13.48
C ALA A 107 -2.21 -0.35 13.99
N ARG A 108 -2.66 0.55 13.11
CA ARG A 108 -3.67 1.55 13.45
C ARG A 108 -5.07 0.95 13.68
N ALA A 109 -5.45 -0.09 12.94
CA ALA A 109 -6.69 -0.81 13.18
C ALA A 109 -6.63 -1.64 14.49
N ILE A 110 -5.48 -2.23 14.83
CA ILE A 110 -5.25 -2.93 16.09
C ILE A 110 -5.34 -1.97 17.28
N ASP A 111 -4.91 -0.72 17.12
CA ASP A 111 -5.00 0.32 18.15
C ASP A 111 -6.44 0.53 18.69
N MET A 112 -7.45 0.16 17.89
CA MET A 112 -8.87 0.18 18.32
C MET A 112 -9.22 -0.91 19.34
N VAL A 113 -8.48 -2.01 19.36
CA VAL A 113 -8.66 -3.13 20.31
C VAL A 113 -7.59 -3.13 21.40
N GLU A 114 -6.40 -2.61 21.10
CA GLU A 114 -5.29 -2.50 22.03
C GLU A 114 -4.66 -1.10 21.94
N PRO A 115 -5.13 -0.14 22.76
CA PRO A 115 -4.63 1.23 22.73
C PRO A 115 -3.11 1.32 22.94
N GLY A 116 -2.45 2.14 22.12
CA GLY A 116 -1.00 2.34 22.15
C GLY A 116 -0.23 1.31 21.30
N TYR A 117 -0.91 0.34 20.67
CA TYR A 117 -0.25 -0.60 19.76
C TYR A 117 0.39 0.13 18.58
N PHE A 118 -0.32 1.11 18.02
CA PHE A 118 0.20 1.87 16.88
C PHE A 118 1.49 2.60 17.25
N GLU A 119 1.52 3.33 18.36
CA GLU A 119 2.70 4.10 18.80
C GLU A 119 3.92 3.20 19.08
N ARG A 120 3.72 2.01 19.67
CA ARG A 120 4.80 1.05 19.87
C ARG A 120 5.36 0.52 18.55
N TYR A 121 4.50 0.21 17.58
CA TYR A 121 4.95 -0.21 16.26
C TYR A 121 5.75 0.88 15.56
N LEU A 122 5.30 2.14 15.63
CA LEU A 122 6.02 3.26 15.03
C LEU A 122 7.40 3.50 15.64
N THR A 123 7.53 3.25 16.94
CA THR A 123 8.84 3.30 17.62
C THR A 123 9.80 2.26 17.01
N ALA A 124 9.33 1.04 16.76
CA ALA A 124 10.14 0.02 16.08
C ALA A 124 10.47 0.41 14.64
N LEU A 125 9.47 0.89 13.88
CA LEU A 125 9.62 1.30 12.48
C LEU A 125 10.62 2.46 12.31
N SER A 126 10.77 3.33 13.31
CA SER A 126 11.74 4.44 13.27
C SER A 126 13.21 4.00 13.22
N GLY A 127 13.49 2.76 13.62
CA GLY A 127 14.82 2.15 13.52
C GLY A 127 15.13 1.54 12.15
N GLU A 128 14.15 1.48 11.25
CA GLU A 128 14.29 0.81 9.96
C GLU A 128 14.99 1.69 8.92
N THR A 129 16.06 1.17 8.33
CA THR A 129 16.83 1.87 7.28
C THR A 129 16.15 1.80 5.92
N GLY A 130 15.29 0.81 5.70
CA GLY A 130 14.69 0.48 4.41
C GLY A 130 15.58 -0.39 3.51
N GLU A 131 16.75 -0.83 3.97
CA GLU A 131 17.64 -1.72 3.20
C GLU A 131 17.20 -3.19 3.25
N LEU A 132 16.36 -3.55 4.22
CA LEU A 132 15.81 -4.89 4.43
C LEU A 132 14.28 -4.81 4.42
N GLU A 133 13.64 -5.98 4.36
CA GLU A 133 12.20 -6.11 4.61
C GLU A 133 11.85 -5.49 5.98
N LEU A 134 10.74 -4.76 6.02
CA LEU A 134 10.27 -4.11 7.24
C LEU A 134 9.95 -5.17 8.32
N SER A 135 10.28 -4.86 9.57
CA SER A 135 9.84 -5.67 10.70
C SER A 135 8.32 -5.84 10.68
N ARG A 136 7.88 -7.10 10.72
CA ARG A 136 6.46 -7.45 10.81
C ARG A 136 5.86 -6.93 12.11
N LEU A 137 4.55 -6.77 12.11
CA LEU A 137 3.79 -6.43 13.30
C LEU A 137 3.97 -7.49 14.41
N PRO A 138 4.19 -7.09 15.67
CA PRO A 138 4.31 -8.03 16.78
C PRO A 138 2.97 -8.71 17.09
N ASN A 139 3.03 -9.96 17.53
CA ASN A 139 1.87 -10.75 18.01
C ASN A 139 0.74 -10.94 16.97
N LEU A 140 1.08 -11.06 15.67
CA LEU A 140 0.08 -11.30 14.62
C LEU A 140 -0.65 -12.64 14.77
N GLU A 141 -0.20 -13.55 15.63
CA GLU A 141 -0.95 -14.76 15.99
C GLU A 141 -2.18 -14.48 16.86
N ASN A 142 -2.33 -13.28 17.43
CA ASN A 142 -3.46 -12.92 18.27
C ASN A 142 -4.76 -12.82 17.44
N PRO A 143 -5.77 -13.69 17.67
CA PRO A 143 -7.02 -13.67 16.89
C PRO A 143 -7.81 -12.37 17.02
N ALA A 144 -7.63 -11.60 18.10
CA ALA A 144 -8.30 -10.31 18.28
C ALA A 144 -7.90 -9.28 17.22
N TYR A 145 -6.71 -9.42 16.63
CA TYR A 145 -6.20 -8.53 15.58
C TYR A 145 -6.76 -8.87 14.19
N TRP A 146 -7.43 -10.03 14.03
CA TRP A 146 -7.95 -10.48 12.73
C TRP A 146 -9.48 -10.54 12.67
N THR A 147 -10.15 -9.89 13.62
CA THR A 147 -11.62 -9.75 13.57
C THR A 147 -12.04 -9.05 12.28
N LEU A 148 -13.26 -9.31 11.80
CA LEU A 148 -13.80 -8.65 10.61
C LEU A 148 -13.75 -7.12 10.73
N ARG A 149 -14.00 -6.58 11.94
CA ARG A 149 -13.91 -5.15 12.22
C ARG A 149 -12.50 -4.61 12.00
N VAL A 150 -11.47 -5.25 12.55
CA VAL A 150 -10.07 -4.82 12.41
C VAL A 150 -9.62 -4.93 10.95
N ARG A 151 -9.98 -6.01 10.25
CA ARG A 151 -9.65 -6.17 8.82
C ARG A 151 -10.32 -5.13 7.92
N ASN A 152 -11.60 -4.82 8.16
CA ASN A 152 -12.30 -3.78 7.39
C ASN A 152 -11.68 -2.39 7.62
N GLU A 153 -11.32 -2.08 8.86
CA GLU A 153 -10.63 -0.82 9.17
C GLU A 153 -9.25 -0.77 8.50
N GLN A 154 -8.48 -1.85 8.61
CA GLN A 154 -7.16 -1.98 7.98
C GLN A 154 -7.26 -1.76 6.46
N LEU A 155 -8.19 -2.43 5.79
CA LEU A 155 -8.37 -2.29 4.34
C LEU A 155 -8.79 -0.87 3.95
N SER A 156 -9.69 -0.25 4.72
CA SER A 156 -10.10 1.15 4.52
C SER A 156 -8.90 2.09 4.60
N GLN A 157 -8.09 1.96 5.66
CA GLN A 157 -6.90 2.80 5.84
C GLN A 157 -5.82 2.52 4.79
N PHE A 158 -5.60 1.26 4.43
CA PHE A 158 -4.69 0.88 3.34
C PHE A 158 -5.08 1.57 2.03
N ASN A 159 -6.35 1.51 1.65
CA ASN A 159 -6.84 2.15 0.42
C ASN A 159 -6.63 3.66 0.43
N GLN A 160 -6.82 4.31 1.59
CA GLN A 160 -6.61 5.75 1.75
C GLN A 160 -5.12 6.12 1.66
N VAL A 161 -4.23 5.33 2.29
CA VAL A 161 -2.77 5.53 2.18
C VAL A 161 -2.30 5.39 0.74
N VAL A 162 -2.61 4.25 0.11
CA VAL A 162 -2.20 3.95 -1.26
C VAL A 162 -2.78 4.97 -2.23
N GLY A 163 -4.08 5.27 -2.11
CA GLY A 163 -4.75 6.18 -3.02
C GLY A 163 -4.21 7.60 -2.95
N MET A 164 -3.88 8.10 -1.75
CA MET A 164 -3.24 9.41 -1.59
C MET A 164 -1.83 9.43 -2.15
N VAL A 165 -0.99 8.43 -1.84
CA VAL A 165 0.40 8.37 -2.34
C VAL A 165 0.42 8.26 -3.87
N LEU A 166 -0.44 7.45 -4.46
CA LEU A 166 -0.63 7.37 -5.91
C LEU A 166 -1.04 8.72 -6.48
N SER A 167 -2.08 9.34 -5.90
CA SER A 167 -2.61 10.63 -6.38
C SER A 167 -1.57 11.76 -6.31
N ILE A 168 -0.72 11.79 -5.26
CA ILE A 168 0.37 12.76 -5.13
C ILE A 168 1.39 12.59 -6.25
N ASN A 169 1.80 11.35 -6.54
CA ASN A 169 2.75 11.08 -7.61
C ASN A 169 2.17 11.38 -9.00
N LEU A 170 0.90 11.07 -9.24
CA LEU A 170 0.22 11.50 -10.47
C LEU A 170 0.12 13.02 -10.58
N ALA A 171 -0.07 13.73 -9.45
CA ALA A 171 -0.05 15.19 -9.40
C ALA A 171 1.30 15.80 -9.73
N HIS A 172 2.40 15.15 -9.37
CA HIS A 172 3.73 15.60 -9.78
C HIS A 172 3.91 15.57 -11.31
N HIS A 173 3.32 14.61 -12.02
CA HIS A 173 3.32 14.60 -13.49
C HIS A 173 2.56 15.76 -14.09
N TYR A 174 1.29 15.97 -13.72
CA TYR A 174 0.49 17.01 -14.38
C TYR A 174 0.77 18.44 -13.87
N HIS A 175 1.52 18.60 -12.78
CA HIS A 175 2.13 19.87 -12.40
C HIS A 175 3.50 20.12 -13.04
N GLY A 176 4.01 19.19 -13.86
CA GLY A 176 5.29 19.33 -14.56
C GLY A 176 6.52 19.15 -13.66
N HIS A 177 6.34 18.66 -12.43
CA HIS A 177 7.45 18.45 -11.50
C HIS A 177 8.36 17.31 -11.97
N HIS A 178 7.79 16.26 -12.57
CA HIS A 178 8.58 15.17 -13.14
C HIS A 178 9.57 15.69 -14.18
N GLU A 179 9.10 16.44 -15.16
CA GLU A 179 9.94 17.01 -16.23
C GLU A 179 10.96 18.01 -15.68
N LYS A 180 10.54 18.86 -14.75
CA LYS A 180 11.42 19.85 -14.11
C LYS A 180 12.61 19.18 -13.39
N TYR A 181 12.39 18.04 -12.76
CA TYR A 181 13.38 17.37 -11.92
C TYR A 181 13.93 16.06 -12.54
N ALA A 182 13.58 15.72 -13.78
CA ALA A 182 13.86 14.43 -14.41
C ALA A 182 15.33 14.00 -14.31
N ALA A 183 16.25 14.93 -14.58
CA ALA A 183 17.71 14.68 -14.53
C ALA A 183 18.27 14.40 -13.13
N ARG A 184 17.45 14.55 -12.08
CA ARG A 184 17.82 14.39 -10.67
C ARG A 184 16.97 13.34 -9.95
N LEU A 185 16.08 12.62 -10.65
CA LEU A 185 15.25 11.55 -10.07
C LEU A 185 16.02 10.24 -9.85
N GLN A 186 17.27 10.21 -10.29
CA GLN A 186 18.23 9.16 -9.98
C GLN A 186 19.53 9.81 -9.49
N ASP A 187 20.21 9.15 -8.56
CA ASP A 187 21.55 9.55 -8.14
C ASP A 187 22.64 9.03 -9.10
N GLY A 188 23.90 9.28 -8.77
CA GLY A 188 25.04 8.82 -9.59
C GLY A 188 25.19 7.29 -9.69
N GLU A 189 24.49 6.53 -8.85
CA GLU A 189 24.45 5.07 -8.85
C GLU A 189 23.17 4.53 -9.50
N GLY A 190 22.31 5.41 -10.03
CA GLY A 190 21.03 5.04 -10.64
C GLY A 190 19.90 4.77 -9.63
N ARG A 191 20.15 4.96 -8.32
CA ARG A 191 19.14 4.75 -7.28
C ARG A 191 18.08 5.83 -7.33
N PRO A 192 16.80 5.52 -7.06
CA PRO A 192 15.74 6.52 -7.06
C PRO A 192 15.98 7.61 -6.02
N VAL A 193 15.80 8.87 -6.42
CA VAL A 193 15.81 10.03 -5.52
C VAL A 193 14.37 10.45 -5.22
N PRO A 194 13.98 10.64 -3.95
CA PRO A 194 12.63 11.06 -3.60
C PRO A 194 12.29 12.40 -4.24
N MET A 195 11.17 12.45 -4.95
CA MET A 195 10.67 13.67 -5.61
C MET A 195 10.52 14.84 -4.62
N ALA A 196 10.11 14.55 -3.37
CA ALA A 196 9.95 15.57 -2.33
C ALA A 196 11.28 16.22 -1.91
N SER A 197 12.42 15.53 -2.05
CA SER A 197 13.75 16.07 -1.72
C SER A 197 14.27 17.09 -2.75
N LEU A 198 13.66 17.11 -3.94
CA LEU A 198 14.09 17.93 -5.07
C LEU A 198 13.29 19.23 -5.21
N MET A 199 12.11 19.28 -4.59
CA MET A 199 11.16 20.39 -4.72
C MET A 199 11.03 21.20 -3.44
N SER A 200 10.38 22.35 -3.54
CA SER A 200 9.99 23.13 -2.36
C SER A 200 8.79 22.50 -1.65
N ALA A 201 8.65 22.79 -0.36
CA ALA A 201 7.46 22.42 0.41
C ALA A 201 6.16 22.96 -0.22
N GLY A 202 6.21 24.14 -0.86
CA GLY A 202 5.06 24.74 -1.55
C GLY A 202 4.63 23.95 -2.79
N GLU A 203 5.57 23.49 -3.61
CA GLU A 203 5.32 22.61 -4.74
C GLU A 203 4.72 21.28 -4.28
N TRP A 204 5.30 20.67 -3.24
CA TRP A 204 4.80 19.41 -2.69
C TRP A 204 3.37 19.56 -2.15
N LEU A 205 3.11 20.60 -1.34
CA LEU A 205 1.76 20.89 -0.82
C LEU A 205 0.75 21.15 -1.94
N LYS A 206 1.15 21.79 -3.05
CA LYS A 206 0.28 21.98 -4.21
C LYS A 206 -0.16 20.63 -4.80
N SER A 207 0.79 19.71 -5.01
CA SER A 207 0.48 18.35 -5.47
C SER A 207 -0.38 17.58 -4.47
N MET A 208 -0.12 17.72 -3.17
CA MET A 208 -0.92 17.08 -2.11
C MET A 208 -2.37 17.55 -2.15
N ARG A 209 -2.65 18.86 -2.26
CA ARG A 209 -4.03 19.37 -2.35
C ARG A 209 -4.77 18.86 -3.58
N ALA A 210 -4.10 18.78 -4.73
CA ALA A 210 -4.69 18.23 -5.94
C ALA A 210 -4.96 16.73 -5.81
N ALA A 211 -4.04 16.01 -5.17
CA ALA A 211 -4.19 14.59 -4.84
C ALA A 211 -5.36 14.31 -3.88
N SER A 212 -5.57 15.17 -2.88
CA SER A 212 -6.70 15.07 -1.95
C SER A 212 -8.02 15.12 -2.70
N ARG A 213 -8.16 16.05 -3.65
CA ARG A 213 -9.36 16.16 -4.47
C ARG A 213 -9.60 14.90 -5.28
N ASN A 214 -8.58 14.41 -5.99
CA ASN A 214 -8.70 13.19 -6.80
C ASN A 214 -9.07 11.98 -5.92
N SER A 215 -8.48 11.86 -4.73
CA SER A 215 -8.77 10.73 -3.83
C SER A 215 -10.20 10.81 -3.27
N LEU A 216 -10.69 12.00 -2.89
CA LEU A 216 -12.08 12.20 -2.46
C LEU A 216 -13.08 11.91 -3.58
N GLU A 217 -12.78 12.36 -4.80
CA GLU A 217 -13.62 12.06 -5.97
C GLU A 217 -13.62 10.57 -6.31
N ALA A 218 -12.54 9.84 -6.01
CA ALA A 218 -12.45 8.39 -6.11
C ALA A 218 -13.12 7.65 -4.93
N GLY A 219 -13.77 8.37 -4.00
CA GLY A 219 -14.48 7.78 -2.87
C GLY A 219 -13.60 7.37 -1.70
N LEU A 220 -12.38 7.91 -1.59
CA LEU A 220 -11.44 7.64 -0.51
C LEU A 220 -11.48 8.75 0.55
N GLY A 221 -11.45 8.38 1.83
CA GLY A 221 -11.22 9.33 2.93
C GLY A 221 -9.74 9.70 3.10
N MET A 222 -9.44 10.54 4.09
CA MET A 222 -8.07 11.03 4.36
C MET A 222 -7.37 10.42 5.58
N THR A 223 -8.12 9.79 6.48
CA THR A 223 -7.65 9.30 7.79
C THR A 223 -6.44 8.37 7.71
N GLY A 224 -6.41 7.45 6.74
CA GLY A 224 -5.30 6.51 6.57
C GLY A 224 -4.00 7.23 6.21
N PHE A 225 -4.03 8.15 5.24
CA PHE A 225 -2.85 8.92 4.85
C PHE A 225 -2.41 9.90 5.95
N ILE A 226 -3.35 10.51 6.68
CA ILE A 226 -3.05 11.29 7.89
C ILE A 226 -2.28 10.44 8.90
N SER A 227 -2.73 9.21 9.15
CA SER A 227 -2.08 8.29 10.09
C SER A 227 -0.65 7.94 9.65
N LEU A 228 -0.40 7.78 8.34
CA LEU A 228 0.96 7.61 7.81
C LEU A 228 1.83 8.86 8.04
N CYS A 229 1.31 10.06 7.79
CA CYS A 229 2.08 11.28 8.03
C CYS A 229 2.40 11.46 9.52
N GLU A 230 1.41 11.28 10.39
CA GLU A 230 1.61 11.32 11.85
C GLU A 230 2.61 10.27 12.32
N ALA A 231 2.59 9.09 11.70
CA ALA A 231 3.56 8.04 11.95
C ALA A 231 4.99 8.52 11.67
N ILE A 232 5.21 9.09 10.49
CA ILE A 232 6.53 9.62 10.07
C ILE A 232 7.00 10.74 11.00
N ASP A 233 6.12 11.69 11.36
CA ASP A 233 6.45 12.88 12.16
C ASP A 233 6.76 12.54 13.63
N ARG A 234 6.25 11.41 14.13
CA ARG A 234 6.50 10.91 15.50
C ARG A 234 7.76 10.05 15.61
N MET A 235 8.41 9.69 14.51
CA MET A 235 9.64 8.91 14.56
C MET A 235 10.76 9.75 15.21
N PRO A 236 11.50 9.22 16.22
CA PRO A 236 12.62 9.93 16.84
C PRO A 236 13.69 10.41 15.84
N SER A 237 13.92 9.60 14.81
CA SER A 237 14.69 9.95 13.62
C SER A 237 13.88 9.55 12.41
N ARG A 238 13.80 10.42 11.41
CA ARG A 238 13.02 10.19 10.20
C ARG A 238 13.88 9.44 9.17
N PRO A 239 13.58 8.17 8.84
CA PRO A 239 14.35 7.44 7.85
C PRO A 239 14.29 8.09 6.47
N ALA A 240 15.36 7.99 5.68
CA ALA A 240 15.46 8.64 4.37
C ALA A 240 14.33 8.23 3.41
N TRP A 241 13.90 6.97 3.45
CA TRP A 241 12.81 6.45 2.62
C TRP A 241 11.47 7.20 2.82
N THR A 242 11.25 7.82 3.98
CA THR A 242 10.02 8.56 4.25
C THR A 242 9.85 9.80 3.34
N GLU A 243 10.93 10.30 2.73
CA GLU A 243 10.85 11.41 1.77
C GLU A 243 10.16 11.00 0.46
N PHE A 244 9.98 9.71 0.18
CA PHE A 244 9.14 9.27 -0.95
C PHE A 244 7.65 9.57 -0.74
N PHE A 245 7.22 9.81 0.51
CA PHE A 245 5.81 9.99 0.85
C PHE A 245 5.47 11.39 1.37
N MET A 246 6.45 12.09 1.95
CA MET A 246 6.22 13.35 2.65
C MET A 246 7.44 14.26 2.51
N HIS A 247 7.25 15.55 2.34
CA HIS A 247 8.37 16.50 2.31
C HIS A 247 9.00 16.66 3.72
N ARG A 248 10.32 16.82 3.81
CA ARG A 248 11.02 16.94 5.11
C ARG A 248 10.62 18.17 5.94
N ASP A 249 10.42 19.30 5.27
CA ASP A 249 10.06 20.58 5.91
C ASP A 249 8.55 20.76 6.14
N VAL A 250 7.74 19.71 5.96
CA VAL A 250 6.29 19.75 6.19
C VAL A 250 5.99 18.86 7.38
N SER A 251 5.32 19.40 8.42
CA SER A 251 4.89 18.62 9.59
C SER A 251 3.59 17.86 9.33
N ALA A 252 3.37 16.75 10.03
CA ALA A 252 2.12 16.01 9.93
C ALA A 252 0.93 16.81 10.47
N SER A 253 1.15 17.64 11.49
CA SER A 253 0.12 18.54 12.03
C SER A 253 -0.45 19.48 10.96
N LYS A 254 0.41 20.02 10.08
CA LYS A 254 0.01 20.87 8.97
C LYS A 254 -0.74 20.08 7.90
N ILE A 255 -0.25 18.89 7.54
CA ILE A 255 -0.92 18.01 6.56
C ILE A 255 -2.31 17.64 7.06
N ARG A 256 -2.43 17.17 8.31
CA ARG A 256 -3.70 16.83 8.94
C ARG A 256 -4.69 17.99 8.87
N HIS A 257 -4.26 19.18 9.30
CA HIS A 257 -5.13 20.37 9.29
C HIS A 257 -5.65 20.69 7.88
N GLU A 258 -4.77 20.69 6.88
CA GLU A 258 -5.13 20.95 5.48
C GLU A 258 -6.09 19.88 4.94
N LEU A 259 -5.79 18.60 5.15
CA LEU A 259 -6.62 17.48 4.68
C LEU A 259 -8.00 17.47 5.32
N THR A 260 -8.11 17.73 6.63
CA THR A 260 -9.41 17.85 7.31
C THR A 260 -10.25 19.00 6.73
N ILE A 261 -9.64 20.15 6.44
CA ILE A 261 -10.35 21.27 5.80
C ILE A 261 -10.83 20.89 4.40
N LEU A 262 -9.97 20.23 3.59
CA LEU A 262 -10.31 19.85 2.22
C LEU A 262 -11.43 18.80 2.19
N GLU A 263 -11.37 17.80 3.06
CA GLU A 263 -12.38 16.76 3.19
C GLU A 263 -13.72 17.35 3.64
N ALA A 264 -13.73 18.20 4.68
CA ALA A 264 -14.93 18.88 5.13
C ALA A 264 -15.55 19.74 4.01
N ARG A 265 -14.74 20.56 3.32
CA ARG A 265 -15.19 21.39 2.20
C ARG A 265 -15.78 20.57 1.07
N PHE A 266 -15.18 19.43 0.74
CA PHE A 266 -15.65 18.55 -0.31
C PHE A 266 -17.07 18.04 -0.02
N PHE A 267 -17.33 17.60 1.21
CA PHE A 267 -18.66 17.09 1.59
C PHE A 267 -19.70 18.21 1.77
N THR A 268 -19.31 19.41 2.22
CA THR A 268 -20.25 20.54 2.32
C THR A 268 -20.57 21.19 0.97
N ALA A 269 -19.59 21.32 0.07
CA ALA A 269 -19.76 22.00 -1.21
C ALA A 269 -20.53 21.17 -2.24
N LYS A 270 -20.49 19.84 -2.11
CA LYS A 270 -21.22 18.94 -3.00
C LYS A 270 -22.72 18.84 -2.71
N GLY A 271 -23.23 19.48 -1.65
CA GLY A 271 -24.65 19.52 -1.32
C GLY A 271 -25.29 18.14 -1.36
N ILE A 272 -25.13 17.36 -0.29
CA ILE A 272 -26.03 16.23 -0.04
C ILE A 272 -27.43 16.79 0.22
#